data_AF-A0A2K6FF04-F1
#
_entry.id   AF-A0A2K6FF04-F1
#
_cell.length_a   1.000
_cell.length_b   1.000
_cell.length_c   1.000
_cell.angle_alpha   90.00
_cell.angle_beta   90.00
_cell.angle_gamma   90.00
#
_symmetry.space_group_name_H-M   'P 1'
#
loop_
_entity.id
_entity.type
_entity.pdbx_description
1 polymer ?
#
loop_
_entity_poly.entity_id
_entity_poly.type
_entity_poly.pdbx_seq_one_letter_code
_entity_poly.pdbx_strand_id
1 'polypeptide(L)'
;MQVAQAAAAAAPSLPVTAAPPAPPPSPPPPPAVQHTGLLSTPTLPVASQKRKREEEKDSSSKSKKKKMITTTSKETKKDTKLYCICKTPYDESKFYIGCDLCTNWYHGECVGITEKEAKKMDVYICNDCKRAQEGSSEELYCICRTPYDESQFYIGCDRCQNWYHGRCVGILQSEAELIDEYVCPQCQSTEDAMTVLTPLTEKDYEGLKRVLRSLQAHKMAWPFLEPVDPNDAPDYYGVIKEPMDLATMEERVQRRYYEKLTEFVADMTKIFDNCRYYNPSDSPFYQCAEVLESFFVQKLKGFKASR
;
A
#
# COMPACT_ATOMS: atom_id res chain seq x y z
N MET A 1 -4.19 -93.61 -11.55
CA MET A 1 -3.60 -92.54 -10.72
C MET A 1 -4.34 -91.25 -11.01
N GLN A 2 -4.96 -90.64 -10.01
CA GLN A 2 -5.30 -89.21 -9.99
C GLN A 2 -5.64 -88.86 -8.54
N VAL A 3 -5.10 -87.76 -8.03
CA VAL A 3 -5.20 -87.37 -6.61
C VAL A 3 -6.03 -86.10 -6.54
N ALA A 4 -7.18 -86.17 -5.86
CA ALA A 4 -7.96 -84.99 -5.50
C ALA A 4 -7.40 -84.40 -4.20
N GLN A 5 -6.90 -83.16 -4.25
CA GLN A 5 -6.50 -82.42 -3.06
C GLN A 5 -7.67 -81.56 -2.57
N ALA A 6 -7.96 -81.61 -1.27
CA ALA A 6 -8.98 -80.77 -0.65
C ALA A 6 -8.42 -79.37 -0.36
N ALA A 7 -9.20 -78.33 -0.66
CA ALA A 7 -8.86 -76.96 -0.30
C ALA A 7 -9.27 -76.67 1.16
N ALA A 8 -8.33 -76.20 1.98
CA ALA A 8 -8.62 -75.67 3.30
C ALA A 8 -8.88 -74.16 3.21
N ALA A 9 -9.96 -73.67 3.81
CA ALA A 9 -10.29 -72.25 3.83
C ALA A 9 -9.50 -71.51 4.93
N ALA A 10 -8.87 -70.39 4.58
CA ALA A 10 -8.24 -69.49 5.53
C ALA A 10 -9.22 -68.39 5.97
N ALA A 11 -9.23 -68.05 7.26
CA ALA A 11 -10.04 -66.94 7.79
C ALA A 11 -9.36 -65.58 7.53
N PRO A 12 -10.14 -64.50 7.31
CA PRO A 12 -9.58 -63.15 7.11
C PRO A 12 -9.02 -62.58 8.41
N SER A 13 -7.86 -61.93 8.33
CA SER A 13 -7.27 -61.14 9.41
C SER A 13 -7.92 -59.74 9.51
N LEU A 14 -8.00 -59.21 10.73
CA LEU A 14 -8.48 -57.85 10.99
C LEU A 14 -7.40 -56.82 10.62
N PRO A 15 -7.78 -55.62 10.12
CA PRO A 15 -6.82 -54.56 9.81
C PRO A 15 -6.25 -53.94 11.08
N VAL A 16 -4.93 -53.74 11.12
CA VAL A 16 -4.25 -52.99 12.18
C VAL A 16 -4.40 -51.49 11.91
N THR A 17 -4.95 -50.75 12.87
CA THR A 17 -5.04 -49.29 12.80
C THR A 17 -3.65 -48.64 12.91
N ALA A 18 -3.24 -47.89 11.90
CA ALA A 18 -2.03 -47.08 11.97
C ALA A 18 -2.18 -45.95 13.01
N ALA A 19 -1.09 -45.60 13.69
CA ALA A 19 -1.06 -44.44 14.58
C ALA A 19 -1.06 -43.12 13.76
N PRO A 20 -1.62 -42.02 14.29
CA PRO A 20 -1.58 -40.72 13.62
C PRO A 20 -0.14 -40.17 13.54
N PRO A 21 0.18 -39.32 12.54
CA PRO A 21 1.48 -38.67 12.45
C PRO A 21 1.72 -37.70 13.61
N ALA A 22 3.00 -37.47 13.92
CA ALA A 22 3.40 -36.49 14.93
C ALA A 22 3.12 -35.04 14.46
N PRO A 23 2.85 -34.10 15.39
CA PRO A 23 2.65 -32.69 15.04
C PRO A 23 3.93 -32.03 14.49
N PRO A 24 3.80 -30.96 13.68
CA PRO A 24 4.94 -30.22 13.15
C PRO A 24 5.75 -29.53 14.27
N PRO A 25 7.05 -29.23 14.03
CA PRO A 25 7.91 -28.57 15.00
C PRO A 25 7.48 -27.12 15.25
N SER A 26 7.57 -26.67 16.51
CA SER A 26 7.29 -25.30 16.92
C SER A 26 8.27 -24.28 16.30
N PRO A 27 7.83 -23.03 16.04
CA PRO A 27 8.70 -22.01 15.47
C PRO A 27 9.85 -21.60 16.42
N PRO A 28 11.02 -21.18 15.88
CA PRO A 28 12.16 -20.78 16.69
C PRO A 28 11.94 -19.41 17.37
N PRO A 29 12.54 -19.17 18.55
CA PRO A 29 12.45 -17.88 19.23
C PRO A 29 13.22 -16.76 18.49
N PRO A 30 12.82 -15.48 18.64
CA PRO A 30 13.43 -14.36 17.94
C PRO A 30 14.87 -14.07 18.40
N PRO A 31 15.73 -13.51 17.53
CA PRO A 31 17.12 -13.21 17.85
C PRO A 31 17.28 -12.07 18.87
N ALA A 32 18.22 -12.21 19.79
CA ALA A 32 18.49 -11.22 20.84
C ALA A 32 19.13 -9.94 20.27
N VAL A 33 18.41 -8.82 20.34
CA VAL A 33 18.90 -7.50 19.91
C VAL A 33 19.94 -6.96 20.90
N GLN A 34 21.19 -6.83 20.46
CA GLN A 34 22.27 -6.29 21.29
C GLN A 34 22.22 -4.76 21.32
N HIS A 35 21.86 -4.17 22.46
CA HIS A 35 22.01 -2.74 22.69
C HIS A 35 23.47 -2.36 22.98
N THR A 36 24.03 -1.44 22.18
CA THR A 36 25.28 -0.73 22.48
C THR A 36 25.01 0.76 22.66
N GLY A 37 25.56 1.34 23.73
CA GLY A 37 25.74 2.80 23.86
C GLY A 37 27.02 3.26 23.16
N LEU A 38 27.42 4.54 23.22
CA LEU A 38 26.86 5.71 23.93
C LEU A 38 27.61 6.97 23.41
N LEU A 39 27.11 8.18 23.72
CA LEU A 39 27.82 9.49 23.63
C LEU A 39 28.16 9.98 22.19
N SER A 40 28.34 11.29 21.89
CA SER A 40 28.30 12.50 22.72
C SER A 40 27.87 13.75 21.92
N THR A 41 27.56 14.85 22.60
CA THR A 41 27.29 16.19 21.99
C THR A 41 28.57 17.02 21.84
N PRO A 42 28.47 18.19 21.16
CA PRO A 42 29.04 19.40 21.76
C PRO A 42 28.09 20.60 21.77
N THR A 43 28.46 21.64 22.52
CA THR A 43 27.67 22.85 22.81
C THR A 43 28.16 24.10 22.07
N LEU A 44 27.34 25.17 22.06
CA LEU A 44 27.71 26.51 21.60
C LEU A 44 27.68 27.54 22.76
N PRO A 45 28.66 28.46 22.86
CA PRO A 45 28.68 29.53 23.87
C PRO A 45 27.99 30.83 23.40
N VAL A 46 27.73 31.74 24.35
CA VAL A 46 27.04 33.03 24.15
C VAL A 46 28.00 34.21 24.33
N ALA A 47 27.90 35.25 23.50
CA ALA A 47 28.46 36.58 23.76
C ALA A 47 27.66 37.71 23.07
N SER A 48 27.50 38.85 23.74
CA SER A 48 26.69 40.00 23.29
C SER A 48 27.52 41.29 23.25
N GLN A 49 27.37 42.16 22.22
CA GLN A 49 27.70 43.60 22.36
C GLN A 49 27.15 44.59 21.29
N LYS A 50 26.36 45.56 21.78
CA LYS A 50 26.19 46.99 21.45
C LYS A 50 26.55 47.60 20.05
N ARG A 51 25.55 48.34 19.50
CA ARG A 51 25.62 49.67 18.78
C ARG A 51 26.32 49.68 17.40
N LYS A 52 25.86 50.40 16.35
CA LYS A 52 25.41 51.82 16.25
C LYS A 52 24.53 52.09 14.99
N ARG A 53 23.83 53.24 14.97
CA ARG A 53 23.09 53.97 13.88
C ARG A 53 24.02 54.23 12.64
N GLU A 54 23.63 54.38 11.37
CA GLU A 54 22.72 55.38 10.73
C GLU A 54 22.18 55.00 9.32
N GLU A 55 20.97 55.54 9.01
CA GLU A 55 20.33 56.06 7.76
C GLU A 55 20.80 55.66 6.33
N GLU A 56 19.96 55.58 5.29
CA GLU A 56 18.56 56.06 5.09
C GLU A 56 17.52 54.90 4.86
N LYS A 57 16.80 54.60 3.75
CA LYS A 57 16.62 55.17 2.38
C LYS A 57 15.16 54.99 1.84
N ASP A 58 14.64 56.02 1.16
CA ASP A 58 13.32 56.15 0.48
C ASP A 58 13.27 55.60 -0.98
N SER A 59 12.17 55.10 -1.60
CA SER A 59 10.85 54.52 -1.18
C SER A 59 10.42 53.48 -2.28
N SER A 60 9.19 53.17 -2.75
CA SER A 60 7.76 53.61 -2.64
C SER A 60 6.84 52.39 -2.95
N SER A 61 5.53 52.29 -2.70
CA SER A 61 4.31 53.15 -2.79
C SER A 61 3.65 53.18 -4.21
N LYS A 62 2.32 53.05 -4.40
CA LYS A 62 1.17 53.21 -3.46
C LYS A 62 -0.17 52.57 -3.93
N SER A 63 -1.17 52.58 -3.03
CA SER A 63 -2.65 52.43 -3.24
C SER A 63 -3.16 50.99 -3.50
N LYS A 64 -4.20 50.46 -2.82
CA LYS A 64 -5.45 51.03 -2.21
C LYS A 64 -5.56 50.58 -0.72
N LYS A 65 -6.63 50.21 0.03
CA LYS A 65 -8.14 50.20 0.07
C LYS A 65 -8.53 49.75 1.52
N LYS A 66 -9.61 50.13 2.24
CA LYS A 66 -10.51 51.33 2.29
C LYS A 66 -11.39 51.36 3.61
N LYS A 67 -10.80 51.51 4.81
CA LYS A 67 -11.46 51.73 6.15
C LYS A 67 -12.30 50.54 6.71
N MET A 68 -12.72 50.48 8.00
CA MET A 68 -12.77 51.49 9.08
C MET A 68 -12.42 50.92 10.49
N ILE A 69 -12.21 51.77 11.50
CA ILE A 69 -11.78 51.42 12.87
C ILE A 69 -12.82 51.89 13.90
N THR A 70 -13.09 51.07 14.92
CA THR A 70 -13.56 51.51 16.25
C THR A 70 -12.75 50.78 17.33
N THR A 71 -12.60 51.38 18.51
CA THR A 71 -11.63 51.03 19.55
C THR A 71 -12.13 50.08 20.63
N THR A 72 -11.29 49.14 21.08
CA THR A 72 -11.01 48.89 22.51
C THR A 72 -9.69 48.11 22.72
N SER A 73 -9.04 48.41 23.86
CA SER A 73 -7.96 47.71 24.58
C SER A 73 -7.19 46.54 23.93
N LYS A 74 -5.87 46.70 23.78
CA LYS A 74 -4.92 45.58 23.74
C LYS A 74 -4.64 45.09 25.15
N GLU A 75 -4.99 43.84 25.46
CA GLU A 75 -4.40 43.10 26.58
C GLU A 75 -3.58 41.92 26.07
N THR A 76 -2.36 41.77 26.61
CA THR A 76 -1.48 40.65 26.32
C THR A 76 -1.90 39.44 27.14
N LYS A 77 -2.66 38.52 26.54
CA LYS A 77 -2.89 37.20 27.14
C LYS A 77 -1.56 36.45 27.26
N LYS A 78 -0.98 36.48 28.46
CA LYS A 78 0.03 35.49 28.87
C LYS A 78 -0.63 34.11 28.82
N ASP A 79 0.06 33.15 28.23
CA ASP A 79 -0.44 31.78 28.16
C ASP A 79 -0.23 31.10 29.52
N THR A 80 -1.29 31.02 30.32
CA THR A 80 -1.24 30.49 31.69
C THR A 80 -1.08 28.98 31.64
N LYS A 81 0.17 28.49 31.71
CA LYS A 81 0.48 27.07 31.72
C LYS A 81 -0.32 26.32 32.79
N LEU A 82 -1.17 25.40 32.35
CA LEU A 82 -2.00 24.54 33.20
C LEU A 82 -1.28 23.23 33.49
N TYR A 83 -1.55 22.67 34.67
CA TYR A 83 -0.89 21.48 35.20
C TYR A 83 -1.91 20.39 35.59
N CYS A 84 -1.41 19.17 35.84
CA CYS A 84 -2.17 17.97 36.22
C CYS A 84 -3.22 17.51 35.18
N ILE A 85 -3.95 16.44 35.51
CA ILE A 85 -5.17 16.03 34.81
C ILE A 85 -6.33 17.02 35.03
N CYS A 86 -6.37 17.71 36.17
CA CYS A 86 -7.43 18.67 36.53
C CYS A 86 -7.34 20.03 35.82
N LYS A 87 -6.26 20.27 35.04
CA LYS A 87 -6.04 21.49 34.23
C LYS A 87 -6.20 22.80 34.99
N THR A 88 -5.69 22.85 36.22
CA THR A 88 -5.63 24.08 37.02
C THR A 88 -4.29 24.82 36.81
N PRO A 89 -4.23 26.14 37.06
CA PRO A 89 -2.98 26.88 37.14
C PRO A 89 -2.03 26.31 38.21
N TYR A 90 -0.76 26.72 38.16
CA TYR A 90 0.20 26.39 39.23
C TYR A 90 -0.19 27.04 40.56
N ASP A 91 -0.10 26.28 41.65
CA ASP A 91 -0.44 26.69 43.01
C ASP A 91 0.64 26.16 43.97
N GLU A 92 1.48 27.06 44.47
CA GLU A 92 2.63 26.76 45.33
C GLU A 92 2.22 26.11 46.68
N SER A 93 0.95 26.19 47.07
CA SER A 93 0.44 25.54 48.29
C SER A 93 0.18 24.03 48.13
N LYS A 94 0.19 23.49 46.90
CA LYS A 94 -0.15 22.09 46.62
C LYS A 94 1.07 21.21 46.36
N PHE A 95 1.00 19.97 46.84
CA PHE A 95 1.99 18.95 46.50
C PHE A 95 1.81 18.44 45.06
N TYR A 96 2.90 18.48 44.27
CA TYR A 96 2.97 17.94 42.91
C TYR A 96 4.02 16.82 42.80
N ILE A 97 3.74 15.82 41.97
CA ILE A 97 4.67 14.79 41.51
C ILE A 97 4.85 14.88 39.99
N GLY A 98 6.09 14.79 39.51
CA GLY A 98 6.42 14.78 38.07
C GLY A 98 6.41 13.35 37.52
N CYS A 99 6.11 13.17 36.24
CA CYS A 99 6.25 11.89 35.57
C CYS A 99 7.63 11.74 34.92
N ASP A 100 8.32 10.61 35.14
CA ASP A 100 9.66 10.40 34.55
C ASP A 100 9.62 10.17 33.03
N LEU A 101 8.48 9.71 32.49
CA LEU A 101 8.30 9.45 31.06
C LEU A 101 7.61 10.59 30.27
N CYS A 102 7.17 11.67 30.92
CA CYS A 102 6.65 12.84 30.21
C CYS A 102 6.74 14.12 31.06
N THR A 103 6.87 15.29 30.43
CA THR A 103 7.11 16.58 31.11
C THR A 103 5.93 17.14 31.91
N ASN A 104 4.93 16.31 32.22
CA ASN A 104 3.73 16.66 32.98
C ASN A 104 3.94 16.48 34.49
N TRP A 105 3.35 17.39 35.26
CA TRP A 105 3.30 17.37 36.71
C TRP A 105 1.86 17.27 37.18
N TYR A 106 1.63 16.50 38.24
CA TYR A 106 0.32 16.11 38.72
C TYR A 106 0.19 16.40 40.22
N HIS A 107 -0.96 16.90 40.69
CA HIS A 107 -1.23 16.94 42.13
C HIS A 107 -1.26 15.53 42.70
N GLY A 108 -0.62 15.31 43.85
CA GLY A 108 -0.58 13.99 44.49
C GLY A 108 -1.99 13.40 44.72
N GLU A 109 -2.92 14.22 45.23
CA GLU A 109 -4.32 13.86 45.42
C GLU A 109 -5.01 13.39 44.12
N CYS A 110 -4.75 14.07 43.00
CA CYS A 110 -5.34 13.72 41.71
C CYS A 110 -4.77 12.44 41.08
N VAL A 111 -3.69 11.87 41.62
CA VAL A 111 -3.10 10.60 41.17
C VAL A 111 -2.98 9.55 42.28
N GLY A 112 -3.59 9.81 43.45
CA GLY A 112 -3.61 8.88 44.58
C GLY A 112 -2.27 8.68 45.31
N ILE A 113 -1.35 9.65 45.24
CA ILE A 113 -0.02 9.59 45.88
C ILE A 113 0.10 10.70 46.93
N THR A 114 0.33 10.34 48.20
CA THR A 114 0.67 11.32 49.24
C THR A 114 2.15 11.68 49.22
N GLU A 115 2.50 12.83 49.79
CA GLU A 115 3.90 13.27 49.97
C GLU A 115 4.76 12.25 50.74
N LYS A 116 4.15 11.44 51.61
CA LYS A 116 4.82 10.38 52.39
C LYS A 116 5.10 9.10 51.60
N GLU A 117 4.41 8.90 50.48
CA GLU A 117 4.64 7.81 49.54
C GLU A 117 5.58 8.27 48.42
N ALA A 118 5.44 9.51 47.96
CA ALA A 118 6.39 10.14 47.04
C ALA A 118 7.84 10.13 47.59
N LYS A 119 8.03 10.38 48.89
CA LYS A 119 9.34 10.27 49.57
C LYS A 119 9.85 8.83 49.74
N LYS A 120 9.17 7.83 49.18
CA LYS A 120 9.54 6.40 49.19
C LYS A 120 9.56 5.79 47.78
N MET A 121 9.37 6.59 46.73
CA MET A 121 9.39 6.13 45.35
C MET A 121 10.35 6.99 44.52
N ASP A 122 11.41 6.38 43.99
CA ASP A 122 12.43 7.09 43.22
C ASP A 122 12.01 7.37 41.76
N VAL A 123 10.89 6.76 41.32
CA VAL A 123 10.31 6.89 39.97
C VAL A 123 8.78 6.93 40.07
N TYR A 124 8.15 7.86 39.36
CA TYR A 124 6.70 7.90 39.15
C TYR A 124 6.37 7.95 37.65
N ILE A 125 5.60 6.95 37.19
CA ILE A 125 5.06 6.91 35.83
C ILE A 125 3.56 7.13 35.91
N CYS A 126 3.07 8.18 35.24
CA CYS A 126 1.64 8.50 35.22
C CYS A 126 0.84 7.46 34.41
N ASN A 127 -0.46 7.36 34.67
CA ASN A 127 -1.32 6.35 34.06
C ASN A 127 -1.40 6.45 32.52
N ASP A 128 -1.12 7.61 31.92
CA ASP A 128 -1.04 7.76 30.46
C ASP A 128 0.25 7.16 29.90
N CYS A 129 1.38 7.37 30.57
CA CYS A 129 2.66 6.76 30.20
C CYS A 129 2.68 5.24 30.48
N LYS A 130 2.02 4.77 31.55
CA LYS A 130 1.83 3.33 31.80
C LYS A 130 1.06 2.66 30.66
N ARG A 131 -0.11 3.18 30.29
CA ARG A 131 -0.88 2.68 29.13
C ARG A 131 -0.08 2.75 27.82
N ALA A 132 0.79 3.75 27.66
CA ALA A 132 1.65 3.87 26.49
C ALA A 132 2.81 2.85 26.47
N GLN A 133 3.23 2.31 27.62
CA GLN A 133 4.15 1.17 27.71
C GLN A 133 3.40 -0.17 27.57
N GLU A 134 2.19 -0.28 28.11
CA GLU A 134 1.36 -1.48 28.12
C GLU A 134 0.73 -1.76 26.74
N GLY A 135 0.42 -0.73 25.94
CA GLY A 135 -0.27 -0.83 24.66
C GLY A 135 0.58 -1.34 23.47
N SER A 136 1.44 -2.35 23.68
CA SER A 136 2.46 -2.78 22.72
C SER A 136 2.73 -4.30 22.65
N SER A 137 1.82 -5.16 23.13
CA SER A 137 2.08 -6.62 23.26
C SER A 137 1.08 -7.58 22.60
N GLU A 138 0.10 -7.11 21.84
CA GLU A 138 -0.73 -7.97 20.98
C GLU A 138 -0.43 -7.68 19.50
N GLU A 139 0.36 -8.54 18.87
CA GLU A 139 0.55 -8.50 17.42
C GLU A 139 -0.76 -8.93 16.72
N LEU A 140 -1.30 -8.04 15.89
CA LEU A 140 -2.57 -8.26 15.20
C LEU A 140 -2.35 -8.70 13.75
N TYR A 141 -2.63 -9.98 13.50
CA TYR A 141 -2.46 -10.65 12.21
C TYR A 141 -3.72 -10.57 11.35
N CYS A 142 -3.60 -11.05 10.11
CA CYS A 142 -4.68 -11.19 9.13
C CYS A 142 -5.36 -9.86 8.71
N ILE A 143 -6.24 -9.92 7.71
CA ILE A 143 -7.07 -8.77 7.29
C ILE A 143 -8.10 -8.37 8.36
N CYS A 144 -8.47 -9.30 9.25
CA CYS A 144 -9.44 -9.09 10.32
C CYS A 144 -8.85 -8.45 11.60
N ARG A 145 -7.52 -8.28 11.69
CA ARG A 145 -6.81 -7.62 12.80
C ARG A 145 -7.11 -8.23 14.17
N THR A 146 -6.89 -9.53 14.29
CA THR A 146 -7.03 -10.29 15.55
C THR A 146 -5.67 -10.77 16.04
N PRO A 147 -5.50 -11.02 17.34
CA PRO A 147 -4.33 -11.73 17.87
C PRO A 147 -4.23 -13.16 17.31
N TYR A 148 -3.13 -13.84 17.59
CA TYR A 148 -2.92 -15.25 17.24
C TYR A 148 -3.82 -16.19 18.04
N ASP A 149 -4.27 -17.27 17.40
CA ASP A 149 -5.16 -18.30 17.97
C ASP A 149 -4.74 -19.68 17.46
N GLU A 150 -4.16 -20.51 18.34
CA GLU A 150 -3.67 -21.86 18.02
C GLU A 150 -4.75 -22.80 17.45
N SER A 151 -6.05 -22.48 17.64
CA SER A 151 -7.16 -23.29 17.11
C SER A 151 -7.50 -22.99 15.64
N GLN A 152 -6.92 -21.94 15.05
CA GLN A 152 -7.22 -21.50 13.68
C GLN A 152 -6.09 -21.85 12.71
N PHE A 153 -6.45 -22.25 11.49
CA PHE A 153 -5.50 -22.45 10.40
C PHE A 153 -5.04 -21.10 9.82
N TYR A 154 -3.73 -20.83 9.89
CA TYR A 154 -3.07 -19.68 9.28
C TYR A 154 -2.14 -20.11 8.14
N ILE A 155 -1.99 -19.22 7.15
CA ILE A 155 -1.01 -19.30 6.06
C ILE A 155 -0.19 -17.99 6.02
N GLY A 156 1.13 -18.10 5.87
CA GLY A 156 2.06 -16.97 5.82
C GLY A 156 2.33 -16.54 4.39
N CYS A 157 2.32 -15.23 4.10
CA CYS A 157 2.50 -14.70 2.75
C CYS A 157 3.96 -14.31 2.46
N ASP A 158 4.57 -14.90 1.43
CA ASP A 158 5.98 -14.72 1.10
C ASP A 158 6.35 -13.27 0.69
N ARG A 159 5.37 -12.50 0.18
CA ARG A 159 5.57 -11.10 -0.27
C ARG A 159 5.55 -10.08 0.86
N CYS A 160 4.66 -10.22 1.83
CA CYS A 160 4.51 -9.25 2.93
C CYS A 160 4.92 -9.78 4.31
N GLN A 161 5.29 -11.07 4.40
CA GLN A 161 5.72 -11.77 5.62
C GLN A 161 4.70 -11.68 6.77
N ASN A 162 3.41 -11.52 6.42
CA ASN A 162 2.28 -11.46 7.35
C ASN A 162 1.45 -12.75 7.28
N TRP A 163 0.80 -13.09 8.39
CA TRP A 163 -0.01 -14.30 8.55
C TRP A 163 -1.49 -14.00 8.37
N TYR A 164 -2.22 -14.94 7.75
CA TYR A 164 -3.63 -14.81 7.42
C TYR A 164 -4.39 -16.08 7.77
N HIS A 165 -5.58 -15.98 8.37
CA HIS A 165 -6.48 -17.13 8.50
C HIS A 165 -6.87 -17.63 7.11
N GLY A 166 -6.77 -18.93 6.85
CA GLY A 166 -7.16 -19.51 5.55
C GLY A 166 -8.59 -19.13 5.14
N ARG A 167 -9.53 -19.17 6.10
CA ARG A 167 -10.93 -18.73 5.90
C ARG A 167 -11.08 -17.26 5.48
N CYS A 168 -10.19 -16.38 5.92
CA CYS A 168 -10.24 -14.95 5.55
C CYS A 168 -9.66 -14.67 4.16
N VAL A 169 -8.87 -15.58 3.59
CA VAL A 169 -8.25 -15.45 2.26
C VAL A 169 -8.79 -16.44 1.23
N GLY A 170 -9.69 -17.34 1.64
CA GLY A 170 -10.37 -18.29 0.76
C GLY A 170 -9.63 -19.60 0.50
N ILE A 171 -8.73 -20.01 1.41
CA ILE A 171 -7.91 -21.23 1.29
C ILE A 171 -8.16 -22.17 2.47
N LEU A 172 -8.34 -23.46 2.17
CA LEU A 172 -8.41 -24.57 3.13
C LEU A 172 -7.01 -25.14 3.41
N GLN A 173 -6.84 -25.78 4.57
CA GLN A 173 -5.55 -26.39 4.97
C GLN A 173 -5.04 -27.42 3.94
N SER A 174 -5.93 -28.28 3.43
CA SER A 174 -5.61 -29.27 2.40
C SER A 174 -5.30 -28.69 1.02
N GLU A 175 -5.60 -27.42 0.78
CA GLU A 175 -5.20 -26.70 -0.44
C GLU A 175 -3.82 -26.07 -0.24
N ALA A 176 -3.54 -25.53 0.95
CA ALA A 176 -2.24 -24.99 1.32
C ALA A 176 -1.11 -26.05 1.36
N GLU A 177 -1.44 -27.32 1.64
CA GLU A 177 -0.52 -28.46 1.52
C GLU A 177 0.00 -28.69 0.08
N LEU A 178 -0.58 -28.01 -0.92
CA LEU A 178 -0.20 -28.07 -2.34
C LEU A 178 0.37 -26.74 -2.88
N ILE A 179 0.71 -25.79 -2.00
CA ILE A 179 1.19 -24.45 -2.37
C ILE A 179 2.65 -24.28 -1.91
N ASP A 180 3.57 -24.23 -2.88
CA ASP A 180 5.01 -24.03 -2.63
C ASP A 180 5.35 -22.58 -2.20
N GLU A 181 4.56 -21.60 -2.64
CA GLU A 181 4.74 -20.16 -2.37
C GLU A 181 3.37 -19.47 -2.33
N TYR A 182 3.06 -18.72 -1.26
CA TYR A 182 1.75 -18.10 -1.06
C TYR A 182 1.79 -16.57 -1.15
N VAL A 183 1.00 -16.03 -2.07
CA VAL A 183 0.78 -14.59 -2.24
C VAL A 183 -0.64 -14.23 -1.77
N CYS A 184 -0.76 -13.40 -0.73
CA CYS A 184 -2.08 -13.01 -0.22
C CYS A 184 -2.85 -12.09 -1.18
N PRO A 185 -4.19 -12.02 -1.11
CA PRO A 185 -5.00 -11.25 -2.07
C PRO A 185 -4.61 -9.77 -2.21
N GLN A 186 -4.08 -9.14 -1.16
CA GLN A 186 -3.58 -7.76 -1.23
C GLN A 186 -2.24 -7.68 -1.99
N CYS A 187 -1.34 -8.65 -1.82
CA CYS A 187 -0.09 -8.72 -2.58
C CYS A 187 -0.38 -9.10 -4.04
N GLN A 188 -1.24 -10.08 -4.30
CA GLN A 188 -1.59 -10.51 -5.66
C GLN A 188 -2.23 -9.36 -6.45
N SER A 189 -3.21 -8.66 -5.87
CA SER A 189 -3.81 -7.48 -6.54
C SER A 189 -2.81 -6.33 -6.72
N THR A 190 -1.78 -6.22 -5.88
CA THR A 190 -0.67 -5.27 -6.07
C THR A 190 0.25 -5.71 -7.22
N GLU A 191 0.59 -7.01 -7.32
CA GLU A 191 1.36 -7.57 -8.44
C GLU A 191 0.59 -7.43 -9.77
N ASP A 192 -0.68 -7.81 -9.81
CA ASP A 192 -1.58 -7.67 -10.96
C ASP A 192 -1.66 -6.22 -11.46
N ALA A 193 -1.67 -5.24 -10.54
CA ALA A 193 -1.59 -3.81 -10.85
C ALA A 193 -0.18 -3.39 -11.30
N MET A 194 0.87 -3.92 -10.68
CA MET A 194 2.26 -3.67 -11.07
C MET A 194 2.60 -4.26 -12.45
N THR A 195 1.91 -5.31 -12.93
CA THR A 195 2.13 -5.87 -14.28
C THR A 195 1.93 -4.87 -15.42
N VAL A 196 1.23 -3.74 -15.20
CA VAL A 196 1.14 -2.66 -16.20
C VAL A 196 2.20 -1.56 -16.02
N LEU A 197 2.75 -1.41 -14.81
CA LEU A 197 3.67 -0.33 -14.42
C LEU A 197 5.15 -0.72 -14.44
N THR A 198 5.48 -2.01 -14.35
CA THR A 198 6.87 -2.48 -14.40
C THR A 198 7.46 -2.34 -15.81
N PRO A 199 8.75 -1.96 -15.94
CA PRO A 199 9.41 -1.77 -17.24
C PRO A 199 9.29 -2.98 -18.16
N LEU A 200 9.16 -2.73 -19.47
CA LEU A 200 9.08 -3.74 -20.52
C LEU A 200 10.46 -4.36 -20.79
N THR A 201 10.54 -5.68 -20.69
CA THR A 201 11.71 -6.53 -20.99
C THR A 201 11.76 -6.90 -22.47
N GLU A 202 12.89 -7.42 -22.96
CA GLU A 202 13.01 -7.90 -24.35
C GLU A 202 11.88 -8.87 -24.76
N LYS A 203 11.55 -9.83 -23.89
CA LYS A 203 10.45 -10.79 -24.08
C LYS A 203 9.09 -10.10 -24.18
N ASP A 204 8.90 -9.00 -23.46
CA ASP A 204 7.67 -8.22 -23.52
C ASP A 204 7.48 -7.61 -24.90
N TYR A 205 8.51 -6.98 -25.49
CA TYR A 205 8.41 -6.44 -26.84
C TYR A 205 8.15 -7.53 -27.90
N GLU A 206 8.69 -8.74 -27.73
CA GLU A 206 8.33 -9.89 -28.58
C GLU A 206 6.86 -10.34 -28.38
N GLY A 207 6.33 -10.23 -27.16
CA GLY A 207 4.91 -10.44 -26.87
C GLY A 207 4.03 -9.35 -27.49
N LEU A 208 4.38 -8.06 -27.32
CA LEU A 208 3.65 -6.92 -27.90
C LEU A 208 3.61 -6.99 -29.43
N LYS A 209 4.71 -7.37 -30.09
CA LYS A 209 4.73 -7.64 -31.54
C LYS A 209 3.75 -8.75 -31.93
N ARG A 210 3.71 -9.86 -31.19
CA ARG A 210 2.74 -10.96 -31.43
C ARG A 210 1.29 -10.52 -31.18
N VAL A 211 1.04 -9.65 -30.19
CA VAL A 211 -0.27 -9.04 -29.96
C VAL A 211 -0.68 -8.16 -31.14
N LEU A 212 0.13 -7.16 -31.51
CA LEU A 212 -0.14 -6.27 -32.65
C LEU A 212 -0.39 -7.04 -33.94
N ARG A 213 0.47 -8.01 -34.28
CA ARG A 213 0.31 -8.85 -35.49
C ARG A 213 -0.99 -9.65 -35.46
N SER A 214 -1.48 -10.05 -34.29
CA SER A 214 -2.78 -10.72 -34.16
C SER A 214 -3.98 -9.77 -34.27
N LEU A 215 -3.82 -8.47 -33.97
CA LEU A 215 -4.82 -7.45 -34.21
C LEU A 215 -4.83 -7.02 -35.68
N GLN A 216 -3.68 -6.74 -36.29
CA GLN A 216 -3.54 -6.40 -37.71
C GLN A 216 -4.16 -7.48 -38.63
N ALA A 217 -4.05 -8.76 -38.25
CA ALA A 217 -4.67 -9.88 -38.96
C ALA A 217 -6.17 -10.11 -38.64
N HIS A 218 -6.79 -9.32 -37.74
CA HIS A 218 -8.18 -9.51 -37.36
C HIS A 218 -9.14 -8.85 -38.36
N LYS A 219 -10.23 -9.56 -38.72
CA LYS A 219 -11.19 -9.13 -39.75
C LYS A 219 -11.83 -7.75 -39.56
N MET A 220 -11.86 -7.22 -38.33
CA MET A 220 -12.41 -5.88 -38.01
C MET A 220 -11.33 -4.80 -37.82
N ALA A 221 -10.05 -5.10 -38.08
CA ALA A 221 -8.96 -4.14 -37.91
C ALA A 221 -8.75 -3.19 -39.09
N TRP A 222 -9.44 -3.41 -40.21
CA TRP A 222 -9.31 -2.61 -41.44
C TRP A 222 -9.41 -1.08 -41.27
N PRO A 223 -10.19 -0.48 -40.34
CA PRO A 223 -10.21 0.98 -40.17
C PRO A 223 -9.06 1.52 -39.31
N PHE A 224 -8.20 0.65 -38.77
CA PHE A 224 -7.20 0.97 -37.75
C PHE A 224 -5.78 0.52 -38.13
N LEU A 225 -5.59 -0.03 -39.34
CA LEU A 225 -4.29 -0.57 -39.77
C LEU A 225 -3.24 0.52 -39.95
N GLU A 226 -3.65 1.67 -40.48
CA GLU A 226 -2.82 2.80 -40.92
C GLU A 226 -3.45 4.12 -40.44
N PRO A 227 -2.72 5.26 -40.47
CA PRO A 227 -3.30 6.57 -40.19
C PRO A 227 -4.44 6.93 -41.15
N VAL A 228 -5.46 7.63 -40.65
CA VAL A 228 -6.63 8.07 -41.45
C VAL A 228 -6.19 9.03 -42.55
N ASP A 229 -6.58 8.78 -43.81
CA ASP A 229 -6.26 9.67 -44.93
C ASP A 229 -7.09 10.99 -44.84
N PRO A 230 -6.46 12.18 -44.84
CA PRO A 230 -7.17 13.46 -44.89
C PRO A 230 -8.08 13.66 -46.11
N ASN A 231 -7.93 12.88 -47.18
CA ASN A 231 -8.82 12.90 -48.35
C ASN A 231 -10.14 12.15 -48.08
N ASP A 232 -10.09 11.06 -47.31
CA ASP A 232 -11.27 10.25 -46.95
C ASP A 232 -12.07 10.90 -45.81
N ALA A 233 -11.40 11.58 -44.87
CA ALA A 233 -12.03 12.27 -43.75
C ALA A 233 -11.41 13.68 -43.49
N PRO A 234 -11.77 14.71 -44.29
CA PRO A 234 -11.11 16.02 -44.25
C PRO A 234 -11.18 16.77 -42.93
N ASP A 235 -12.21 16.54 -42.11
CA ASP A 235 -12.39 17.14 -40.79
C ASP A 235 -11.83 16.28 -39.64
N TYR A 236 -11.34 15.06 -39.90
CA TYR A 236 -10.87 14.13 -38.86
C TYR A 236 -9.81 14.75 -37.95
N TYR A 237 -8.72 15.27 -38.52
CA TYR A 237 -7.67 15.99 -37.76
C TYR A 237 -8.12 17.38 -37.26
N GLY A 238 -9.24 17.88 -37.79
CA GLY A 238 -9.98 19.03 -37.25
C GLY A 238 -10.66 18.72 -35.92
N VAL A 239 -11.08 17.47 -35.70
CA VAL A 239 -11.73 16.97 -34.48
C VAL A 239 -10.74 16.26 -33.56
N ILE A 240 -10.11 15.17 -34.02
CA ILE A 240 -9.14 14.34 -33.29
C ILE A 240 -7.78 15.05 -33.21
N LYS A 241 -7.22 15.15 -32.00
CA LYS A 241 -5.93 15.83 -31.73
C LYS A 241 -4.77 14.91 -31.39
N GLU A 242 -5.07 13.69 -30.99
CA GLU A 242 -4.10 12.62 -30.74
C GLU A 242 -4.49 11.38 -31.55
N PRO A 243 -4.35 11.42 -32.89
CA PRO A 243 -4.63 10.26 -33.75
C PRO A 243 -3.72 9.08 -33.37
N MET A 244 -4.22 7.86 -33.53
CA MET A 244 -3.47 6.63 -33.27
C MET A 244 -4.00 5.50 -34.17
N ASP A 245 -3.09 4.59 -34.54
CA ASP A 245 -3.31 3.49 -35.48
C ASP A 245 -2.28 2.37 -35.25
N LEU A 246 -2.51 1.18 -35.82
CA LEU A 246 -1.71 -0.01 -35.57
C LEU A 246 -0.30 0.03 -36.22
N ALA A 247 -0.10 0.81 -37.29
CA ALA A 247 1.22 0.99 -37.91
C ALA A 247 2.10 1.92 -37.07
N THR A 248 1.56 3.06 -36.60
CA THR A 248 2.19 3.94 -35.61
C THR A 248 2.54 3.18 -34.33
N MET A 249 1.64 2.32 -33.84
CA MET A 249 1.95 1.46 -32.68
C MET A 249 3.04 0.43 -32.97
N GLU A 250 3.10 -0.17 -34.17
CA GLU A 250 4.19 -1.09 -34.52
C GLU A 250 5.55 -0.38 -34.63
N GLU A 251 5.60 0.84 -35.18
CA GLU A 251 6.82 1.67 -35.14
C GLU A 251 7.22 2.01 -33.70
N ARG A 252 6.28 2.41 -32.83
CA ARG A 252 6.54 2.71 -31.42
C ARG A 252 7.08 1.49 -30.66
N VAL A 253 6.54 0.28 -30.90
CA VAL A 253 7.08 -0.97 -30.35
C VAL A 253 8.49 -1.25 -30.90
N GLN A 254 8.74 -1.05 -32.19
CA GLN A 254 10.04 -1.32 -32.82
C GLN A 254 11.13 -0.33 -32.35
N ARG A 255 10.79 0.94 -32.11
CA ARG A 255 11.69 2.00 -31.62
C ARG A 255 11.85 2.04 -30.10
N ARG A 256 11.19 1.14 -29.35
CA ARG A 256 11.19 1.11 -27.86
C ARG A 256 10.65 2.40 -27.23
N TYR A 257 9.60 2.97 -27.83
CA TYR A 257 8.90 4.16 -27.31
C TYR A 257 8.10 3.87 -26.02
N TYR A 258 7.54 2.66 -25.92
CA TYR A 258 6.84 2.20 -24.71
C TYR A 258 7.86 1.68 -23.70
N GLU A 259 8.00 2.33 -22.55
CA GLU A 259 8.76 1.80 -21.43
C GLU A 259 7.91 0.84 -20.59
N LYS A 260 6.58 1.05 -20.54
CA LYS A 260 5.64 0.34 -19.67
C LYS A 260 4.43 -0.16 -20.46
N LEU A 261 3.83 -1.24 -20.00
CA LEU A 261 2.64 -1.82 -20.63
C LEU A 261 1.43 -0.87 -20.57
N THR A 262 1.32 0.00 -19.56
CA THR A 262 0.31 1.09 -19.52
C THR A 262 0.34 1.98 -20.76
N GLU A 263 1.53 2.30 -21.26
CA GLU A 263 1.71 3.26 -22.36
C GLU A 263 1.27 2.65 -23.70
N PHE A 264 1.57 1.37 -23.91
CA PHE A 264 1.06 0.58 -25.05
C PHE A 264 -0.46 0.40 -24.97
N VAL A 265 -1.01 0.12 -23.79
CA VAL A 265 -2.47 -0.01 -23.58
C VAL A 265 -3.17 1.32 -23.81
N ALA A 266 -2.60 2.45 -23.37
CA ALA A 266 -3.17 3.77 -23.55
C ALA A 266 -3.29 4.18 -25.04
N ASP A 267 -2.27 3.90 -25.85
CA ASP A 267 -2.35 4.10 -27.31
C ASP A 267 -3.42 3.19 -27.95
N MET A 268 -3.49 1.91 -27.55
CA MET A 268 -4.48 0.97 -28.08
C MET A 268 -5.92 1.42 -27.77
N THR A 269 -6.20 1.80 -26.53
CA THR A 269 -7.51 2.38 -26.14
C THR A 269 -7.78 3.68 -26.89
N LYS A 270 -6.76 4.50 -27.18
CA LYS A 270 -6.92 5.74 -27.96
C LYS A 270 -7.36 5.50 -29.40
N ILE A 271 -6.98 4.38 -30.04
CA ILE A 271 -7.53 3.97 -31.35
C ILE A 271 -9.06 3.83 -31.23
N PHE A 272 -9.54 3.08 -30.24
CA PHE A 272 -10.95 2.77 -30.06
C PHE A 272 -11.74 4.01 -29.62
N ASP A 273 -11.22 4.81 -28.69
CA ASP A 273 -11.88 6.02 -28.20
C ASP A 273 -11.96 7.13 -29.27
N ASN A 274 -10.90 7.33 -30.07
CA ASN A 274 -10.97 8.22 -31.23
C ASN A 274 -12.04 7.75 -32.23
N CYS A 275 -12.13 6.44 -32.48
CA CYS A 275 -13.16 5.88 -33.34
C CYS A 275 -14.58 6.10 -32.78
N ARG A 276 -14.80 5.81 -31.49
CA ARG A 276 -16.08 5.97 -30.78
C ARG A 276 -16.51 7.43 -30.65
N TYR A 277 -15.56 8.35 -30.56
CA TYR A 277 -15.83 9.79 -30.47
C TYR A 277 -16.15 10.42 -31.82
N TYR A 278 -15.49 9.98 -32.89
CA TYR A 278 -15.70 10.51 -34.24
C TYR A 278 -16.94 9.93 -34.96
N ASN A 279 -17.23 8.64 -34.74
CA ASN A 279 -18.25 7.92 -35.51
C ASN A 279 -19.54 7.66 -34.70
N PRO A 280 -20.73 7.70 -35.31
CA PRO A 280 -21.98 7.26 -34.69
C PRO A 280 -21.93 5.80 -34.19
N SER A 281 -22.66 5.48 -33.12
CA SER A 281 -22.63 4.16 -32.47
C SER A 281 -23.23 3.02 -33.29
N ASP A 282 -24.08 3.33 -34.27
CA ASP A 282 -24.63 2.41 -35.27
C ASP A 282 -23.72 2.24 -36.51
N SER A 283 -22.63 3.01 -36.61
CA SER A 283 -21.71 2.93 -37.74
C SER A 283 -20.86 1.65 -37.76
N PRO A 284 -20.46 1.14 -38.94
CA PRO A 284 -19.53 0.02 -39.05
C PRO A 284 -18.18 0.26 -38.37
N PHE A 285 -17.71 1.51 -38.33
CA PHE A 285 -16.45 1.91 -37.69
C PHE A 285 -16.50 1.72 -36.17
N TYR A 286 -17.54 2.23 -35.52
CA TYR A 286 -17.76 2.07 -34.07
C TYR A 286 -17.88 0.57 -33.72
N GLN A 287 -18.67 -0.18 -34.50
CA GLN A 287 -18.84 -1.62 -34.28
C GLN A 287 -17.53 -2.41 -34.49
N CYS A 288 -16.65 -1.97 -35.40
CA CYS A 288 -15.31 -2.55 -35.53
C CYS A 288 -14.42 -2.28 -34.31
N ALA A 289 -14.52 -1.09 -33.69
CA ALA A 289 -13.78 -0.76 -32.48
C ALA A 289 -14.20 -1.62 -31.29
N GLU A 290 -15.51 -1.75 -31.01
CA GLU A 290 -16.05 -2.59 -29.93
C GLU A 290 -15.57 -4.05 -30.03
N VAL A 291 -15.62 -4.63 -31.24
CA VAL A 291 -15.21 -6.02 -31.47
C VAL A 291 -13.69 -6.18 -31.36
N LEU A 292 -12.89 -5.23 -31.84
CA LEU A 292 -11.43 -5.31 -31.77
C LEU A 292 -10.89 -5.01 -30.35
N GLU A 293 -11.54 -4.13 -29.58
CA GLU A 293 -11.21 -3.88 -28.17
C GLU A 293 -11.48 -5.12 -27.31
N SER A 294 -12.63 -5.79 -27.51
CA SER A 294 -12.97 -7.05 -26.84
C SER A 294 -11.94 -8.15 -27.15
N PHE A 295 -11.51 -8.27 -28.41
CA PHE A 295 -10.44 -9.17 -28.81
C PHE A 295 -9.08 -8.78 -28.22
N PHE A 296 -8.75 -7.48 -28.18
CA PHE A 296 -7.54 -6.96 -27.57
C PHE A 296 -7.45 -7.30 -26.07
N VAL A 297 -8.53 -7.10 -25.30
CA VAL A 297 -8.58 -7.45 -23.87
C VAL A 297 -8.31 -8.94 -23.64
N GLN A 298 -8.80 -9.82 -24.51
CA GLN A 298 -8.49 -11.26 -24.46
C GLN A 298 -7.01 -11.54 -24.74
N LYS A 299 -6.42 -10.88 -25.77
CA LYS A 299 -4.98 -11.00 -26.07
C LYS A 299 -4.09 -10.46 -24.96
N LEU A 300 -4.47 -9.34 -24.34
CA LEU A 300 -3.74 -8.70 -23.26
C LEU A 300 -3.74 -9.55 -21.97
N LYS A 301 -4.84 -10.24 -21.66
CA LYS A 301 -4.89 -11.25 -20.58
C LYS A 301 -3.91 -12.40 -20.84
N GLY A 302 -3.91 -12.95 -22.06
CA GLY A 302 -2.98 -13.99 -22.46
C GLY A 302 -1.51 -13.54 -22.40
N PHE A 303 -1.22 -12.30 -22.82
CA PHE A 303 0.11 -11.69 -22.70
C PHE A 303 0.56 -11.61 -21.23
N LYS A 304 -0.27 -11.03 -20.35
CA LYS A 304 0.04 -10.90 -18.91
C LYS A 304 0.29 -12.24 -18.22
N ALA A 305 -0.45 -13.29 -18.60
CA ALA A 305 -0.25 -14.65 -18.06
C ALA A 305 0.98 -15.39 -18.64
N SER A 306 1.75 -14.73 -19.53
CA SER A 306 2.96 -15.27 -20.18
C SER A 306 4.19 -14.38 -20.00
N ARG A 307 4.09 -13.40 -19.10
CA ARG A 307 5.08 -12.35 -18.81
C ARG A 307 5.90 -12.69 -17.58
#